data_AF-A0A920GKU7-F1
#
_entry.id   AF-A0A920GKU7-F1
#
_cell.length_a   1.000
_cell.length_b   1.000
_cell.length_c   1.000
_cell.angle_alpha   90.00
_cell.angle_beta   90.00
_cell.angle_gamma   90.00
#
_symmetry.space_group_name_H-M   'P 1'
#
loop_
_entity.id
_entity.type
_entity.pdbx_description
1 polymer ?
#
loop_
_entity_poly.entity_id
_entity_poly.type
_entity_poly.pdbx_seq_one_letter_code
_entity_poly.pdbx_strand_id
1 'polypeptide(L)'
;MPASGVFKKGIAESKAEIVVCQTIFMAEQRRLFRSPLILFRKKILDLSHQGLYPLLTTIQMHSKKYSMNDQYRWFLVEPIQGEAGVNTPSDDFMQKVQALCNAHNVLFMADEIQTGIGRTGSLLAVCGNCSCQSSCEQQQETYARPDILILGKALGGGVYPVSAVLADREVMEVIRPGEHGSTFGGNPVASAVGMASLQVIEDERLAQNARALGQIFRAHLNEYKSESKVLVGVRGRGLLNAIVINDSQGFLGLGYLHGL
;
A
#
# COMPACT_ATOMS: atom_id res chain seq x y z
N MET A 1 -12.03 -17.07 -12.58
CA MET A 1 -11.08 -15.96 -12.73
C MET A 1 -11.88 -14.74 -13.20
N PRO A 2 -11.92 -13.63 -12.43
CA PRO A 2 -12.70 -12.46 -12.82
C PRO A 2 -11.91 -11.66 -13.87
N ALA A 3 -12.37 -11.77 -15.12
CA ALA A 3 -11.71 -11.21 -16.27
C ALA A 3 -12.01 -9.70 -16.43
N SER A 4 -10.95 -8.88 -16.50
CA SER A 4 -10.87 -7.48 -17.00
C SER A 4 -12.11 -6.59 -16.74
N GLY A 5 -12.04 -5.75 -15.71
CA GLY A 5 -13.16 -4.97 -15.19
C GLY A 5 -13.90 -4.06 -16.19
N VAL A 6 -13.26 -3.46 -17.20
CA VAL A 6 -13.93 -2.45 -18.06
C VAL A 6 -14.60 -3.03 -19.31
N PHE A 7 -13.81 -3.67 -20.18
CA PHE A 7 -14.24 -4.05 -21.53
C PHE A 7 -15.08 -5.33 -21.58
N LYS A 8 -14.83 -6.30 -20.70
CA LYS A 8 -15.64 -7.54 -20.63
C LYS A 8 -16.96 -7.39 -19.87
N LYS A 9 -17.08 -6.41 -18.96
CA LYS A 9 -18.34 -6.12 -18.25
C LYS A 9 -19.38 -5.37 -19.10
N GLY A 10 -19.03 -4.89 -20.30
CA GLY A 10 -19.98 -4.21 -21.21
C GLY A 10 -20.57 -2.89 -20.70
N ILE A 11 -20.05 -2.35 -19.60
CA ILE A 11 -20.50 -1.07 -19.03
C ILE A 11 -19.76 0.06 -19.76
N ALA A 12 -20.51 1.08 -20.19
CA ALA A 12 -20.00 2.25 -20.90
C ALA A 12 -18.81 2.91 -20.17
N GLU A 13 -17.82 3.36 -20.94
CA GLU A 13 -16.59 4.00 -20.44
C GLU A 13 -16.88 5.21 -19.54
N SER A 14 -17.92 5.99 -19.88
CA SER A 14 -18.39 7.14 -19.09
C SER A 14 -18.98 6.80 -17.72
N LYS A 15 -19.18 5.51 -17.41
CA LYS A 15 -19.74 5.01 -16.15
C LYS A 15 -18.76 4.17 -15.34
N ALA A 16 -17.50 4.05 -15.79
CA ALA A 16 -16.48 3.31 -15.06
C ALA A 16 -15.99 4.11 -13.83
N GLU A 17 -16.13 3.53 -12.64
CA GLU A 17 -15.68 4.15 -11.39
C GLU A 17 -14.46 3.43 -10.78
N ILE A 18 -13.53 4.23 -10.24
CA ILE A 18 -12.35 3.78 -9.49
C ILE A 18 -12.65 3.91 -8.00
N VAL A 19 -12.52 2.82 -7.24
CA VAL A 19 -12.47 2.90 -5.78
C VAL A 19 -11.03 3.01 -5.32
N VAL A 20 -10.76 4.03 -4.52
CA VAL A 20 -9.44 4.30 -3.95
C VAL A 20 -9.58 4.56 -2.46
N CYS A 21 -8.65 4.03 -1.65
CA CYS A 21 -8.59 4.37 -0.23
C CYS A 21 -8.33 5.88 -0.05
N GLN A 22 -9.04 6.51 0.90
CA GLN A 22 -9.11 7.97 1.08
C GLN A 22 -7.74 8.66 1.23
N THR A 23 -6.72 7.93 1.66
CA THR A 23 -5.38 8.41 1.99
C THR A 23 -4.30 7.81 1.10
N ILE A 24 -4.66 7.28 -0.09
CA ILE A 24 -3.64 6.84 -1.05
C ILE A 24 -2.76 8.03 -1.45
N PHE A 25 -1.45 7.82 -1.55
CA PHE A 25 -0.55 8.78 -2.15
C PHE A 25 0.04 8.22 -3.44
N MET A 26 -0.39 8.80 -4.56
CA MET A 26 0.28 8.65 -5.86
C MET A 26 0.81 10.02 -6.26
N ALA A 27 2.12 10.15 -6.45
CA ALA A 27 2.77 11.43 -6.74
C ALA A 27 2.12 12.16 -7.94
N GLU A 28 2.09 13.50 -7.84
CA GLU A 28 1.56 14.49 -8.81
C GLU A 28 1.10 13.95 -10.18
N GLN A 29 -0.15 13.48 -10.24
CA GLN A 29 -0.89 13.34 -11.49
C GLN A 29 -2.27 14.00 -11.34
N ARG A 30 -2.33 15.32 -11.58
CA ARG A 30 -3.60 16.07 -11.71
C ARG A 30 -4.51 15.52 -12.82
N ARG A 31 -4.02 14.60 -13.67
CA ARG A 31 -4.76 13.95 -14.77
C ARG A 31 -5.51 12.68 -14.38
N LEU A 32 -5.15 11.96 -13.31
CA LEU A 32 -5.87 10.75 -12.89
C LEU A 32 -7.28 11.07 -12.35
N PHE A 33 -7.51 12.31 -11.93
CA PHE A 33 -8.73 12.76 -11.24
C PHE A 33 -9.82 13.32 -12.17
N ARG A 34 -9.77 13.05 -13.49
CA ARG A 34 -10.80 13.51 -14.46
C ARG A 34 -11.96 12.54 -14.67
N SER A 35 -11.84 11.28 -14.25
CA SER A 35 -12.99 10.37 -14.14
C SER A 35 -13.75 10.66 -12.82
N PRO A 36 -15.07 10.38 -12.71
CA PRO A 36 -15.76 10.51 -11.44
C PRO A 36 -15.19 9.49 -10.45
N LEU A 37 -14.14 9.88 -9.72
CA LEU A 37 -13.72 9.17 -8.52
C LEU A 37 -14.81 9.36 -7.48
N ILE A 38 -15.43 8.27 -7.05
CA ILE A 38 -16.03 8.24 -5.72
C ILE A 38 -14.87 8.21 -4.73
N LEU A 39 -14.37 9.39 -4.40
CA LEU A 39 -13.59 9.57 -3.18
C LEU A 39 -14.50 9.11 -2.04
N PHE A 40 -14.08 8.10 -1.27
CA PHE A 40 -14.76 7.75 -0.01
C PHE A 40 -14.66 8.95 0.94
N ARG A 41 -15.60 9.89 0.80
CA ARG A 41 -15.67 11.11 1.59
C ARG A 41 -16.75 10.90 2.63
N LYS A 42 -16.38 10.53 3.85
CA LYS A 42 -17.27 10.75 5.00
C LYS A 42 -16.52 11.29 6.21
N LYS A 43 -16.97 12.47 6.62
CA LYS A 43 -16.91 13.11 7.94
C LYS A 43 -16.23 12.24 9.01
N ILE A 44 -15.13 12.80 9.55
CA ILE A 44 -14.59 12.45 10.87
C ILE A 44 -15.76 12.39 11.85
N LEU A 45 -16.17 11.18 12.21
CA LEU A 45 -16.93 10.93 13.42
C LEU A 45 -15.86 10.73 14.48
N ASP A 46 -15.61 11.83 15.18
CA ASP A 46 -14.83 11.90 16.39
C ASP A 46 -15.42 10.89 17.39
N LEU A 47 -14.72 9.77 17.57
CA LEU A 47 -14.94 8.83 18.67
C LEU A 47 -13.70 8.86 19.56
N SER A 48 -13.42 10.05 20.09
CA SER A 48 -12.49 10.30 21.18
C SER A 48 -13.08 9.83 22.51
N HIS A 49 -13.34 8.53 22.68
CA HIS A 49 -13.50 7.96 24.01
C HIS A 49 -12.82 6.60 24.07
N GLN A 50 -11.82 6.51 24.96
CA GLN A 50 -11.02 5.33 25.33
C GLN A 50 -9.70 5.13 24.55
N GLY A 51 -8.72 6.02 24.77
CA GLY A 51 -7.32 5.64 25.07
C GLY A 51 -6.50 4.78 24.09
N LEU A 52 -7.00 4.44 22.90
CA LEU A 52 -6.30 3.74 21.83
C LEU A 52 -6.75 4.37 20.52
N TYR A 53 -5.82 4.96 19.78
CA TYR A 53 -6.08 5.57 18.47
C TYR A 53 -6.58 4.52 17.47
N PRO A 54 -7.82 4.61 16.95
CA PRO A 54 -8.29 3.76 15.88
C PRO A 54 -8.69 4.65 14.69
N LEU A 55 -7.76 4.98 13.80
CA LEU A 55 -8.17 5.33 12.44
C LEU A 55 -8.28 4.03 11.64
N LEU A 56 -9.42 3.39 11.89
CA LEU A 56 -10.10 2.34 11.13
C LEU A 56 -9.42 1.97 9.79
N THR A 57 -8.58 0.92 9.84
CA THR A 57 -8.40 -0.03 8.72
C THR A 57 -9.53 -1.05 8.65
N THR A 58 -10.63 -0.78 9.35
CA THR A 58 -11.92 -1.40 9.08
C THR A 58 -12.51 -0.72 7.85
N ILE A 59 -12.47 -1.39 6.71
CA ILE A 59 -13.53 -1.19 5.73
C ILE A 59 -14.82 -1.49 6.47
N GLN A 60 -15.52 -0.45 6.92
CA GLN A 60 -16.82 -0.57 7.58
C GLN A 60 -17.85 -0.93 6.50
N MET A 61 -17.78 -2.18 6.03
CA MET A 61 -18.64 -2.73 4.98
C MET A 61 -19.94 -3.33 5.50
N HIS A 62 -20.17 -3.27 6.81
CA HIS A 62 -21.46 -3.51 7.40
C HIS A 62 -21.91 -2.30 8.21
N SER A 63 -22.62 -1.37 7.56
CA SER A 63 -23.98 -0.96 7.97
C SER A 63 -24.39 0.34 7.26
N LYS A 64 -25.36 0.18 6.34
CA LYS A 64 -26.35 1.19 5.93
C LYS A 64 -25.96 2.39 5.05
N LYS A 65 -24.85 2.42 4.30
CA LYS A 65 -24.80 3.39 3.17
C LYS A 65 -23.89 3.14 1.96
N TYR A 66 -22.95 2.19 1.97
CA TYR A 66 -22.10 1.95 0.79
C TYR A 66 -21.90 0.46 0.56
N SER A 67 -22.50 -0.05 -0.51
CA SER A 67 -22.26 -1.38 -1.08
C SER A 67 -21.30 -1.25 -2.26
N MET A 68 -20.40 -2.22 -2.45
CA MET A 68 -19.72 -2.40 -3.74
C MET A 68 -20.84 -2.65 -4.78
N ASN A 69 -21.07 -1.72 -5.69
CA ASN A 69 -22.10 -1.84 -6.73
C ASN A 69 -21.46 -2.31 -8.04
N ASP A 70 -22.28 -2.70 -9.02
CA ASP A 70 -21.80 -3.25 -10.29
C ASP A 70 -21.03 -2.23 -11.16
N GLN A 71 -21.00 -0.94 -10.78
CA GLN A 71 -20.29 0.11 -11.54
C GLN A 71 -18.79 0.15 -11.24
N TYR A 72 -18.35 -0.39 -10.10
CA TYR A 72 -16.93 -0.42 -9.73
C TYR A 72 -16.16 -1.41 -10.59
N ARG A 73 -14.98 -0.98 -11.07
CA ARG A 73 -14.15 -1.75 -12.02
C ARG A 73 -12.84 -2.22 -11.42
N TRP A 74 -12.30 -1.44 -10.51
CA TRP A 74 -11.03 -1.71 -9.83
C TRP A 74 -11.05 -1.07 -8.43
N PHE A 75 -10.29 -1.69 -7.53
CA PHE A 75 -10.03 -1.24 -6.17
C PHE A 75 -8.52 -1.11 -6.01
N LEU A 76 -8.05 0.11 -5.80
CA LEU A 76 -6.63 0.43 -5.64
C LEU A 76 -6.30 0.73 -4.18
N VAL A 77 -5.29 0.04 -3.66
CA VAL A 77 -4.86 0.17 -2.25
C VAL A 77 -3.35 0.00 -2.10
N GLU A 78 -2.76 0.76 -1.17
CA GLU A 78 -1.43 0.50 -0.62
C GLU A 78 -1.54 -0.53 0.52
N PRO A 79 -0.74 -1.62 0.54
CA PRO A 79 -0.78 -2.60 1.64
C PRO A 79 -0.51 -1.99 3.02
N ILE A 80 0.35 -0.96 3.07
CA ILE A 80 0.58 -0.09 4.22
C ILE A 80 0.66 1.32 3.64
N GLN A 81 -0.17 2.24 4.12
CA GLN A 81 -0.19 3.61 3.60
C GLN A 81 0.99 4.37 4.16
N GLY A 82 2.03 4.60 3.36
CA GLY A 82 3.27 5.14 3.90
C GLY A 82 3.21 6.63 4.16
N GLU A 83 2.84 7.44 3.16
CA GLU A 83 2.75 8.91 3.29
C GLU A 83 1.64 9.36 4.25
N ALA A 84 0.62 8.51 4.46
CA ALA A 84 -0.44 8.74 5.45
C ALA A 84 0.00 8.44 6.90
N GLY A 85 1.31 8.24 7.13
CA GLY A 85 1.89 7.97 8.43
C GLY A 85 2.09 6.49 8.74
N VAL A 86 2.40 5.65 7.75
CA VAL A 86 2.62 4.20 7.92
C VAL A 86 1.42 3.52 8.60
N ASN A 87 0.23 3.76 8.07
CA ASN A 87 -0.99 3.11 8.57
C ASN A 87 -0.94 1.63 8.19
N THR A 88 -0.66 0.80 9.20
CA THR A 88 -0.45 -0.64 9.04
C THR A 88 -1.77 -1.35 9.37
N PRO A 89 -2.46 -1.95 8.38
CA PRO A 89 -3.69 -2.70 8.61
C PRO A 89 -3.43 -4.03 9.33
N SER A 90 -4.51 -4.74 9.70
CA SER A 90 -4.42 -6.12 10.17
C SER A 90 -3.83 -7.04 9.10
N ASP A 91 -3.23 -8.14 9.53
CA ASP A 91 -2.55 -9.08 8.62
C ASP A 91 -3.49 -9.72 7.59
N ASP A 92 -4.77 -9.85 7.92
CA ASP A 92 -5.81 -10.43 7.07
C ASP A 92 -6.52 -9.39 6.15
N PHE A 93 -6.14 -8.11 6.23
CA PHE A 93 -6.83 -7.04 5.52
C PHE A 93 -6.76 -7.21 3.99
N MET A 94 -5.58 -7.51 3.45
CA MET A 94 -5.39 -7.69 2.00
C MET A 94 -6.20 -8.88 1.47
N GLN A 95 -6.31 -9.96 2.24
CA GLN A 95 -7.14 -11.11 1.86
C GLN A 95 -8.63 -10.77 1.86
N LYS A 96 -9.09 -10.03 2.87
CA LYS A 96 -10.48 -9.54 2.90
C LYS A 96 -10.79 -8.62 1.72
N VAL A 97 -9.86 -7.75 1.35
CA VAL A 97 -9.97 -6.90 0.15
C VAL A 97 -10.07 -7.75 -1.11
N GLN A 98 -9.18 -8.75 -1.28
CA GLN A 98 -9.19 -9.63 -2.45
C GLN A 98 -10.49 -10.43 -2.54
N ALA A 99 -10.94 -11.05 -1.44
CA ALA A 99 -12.17 -11.83 -1.40
C ALA A 99 -13.40 -10.99 -1.80
N LEU A 100 -13.44 -9.75 -1.32
CA LEU A 100 -14.47 -8.80 -1.69
C LEU A 100 -14.39 -8.40 -3.18
N CYS A 101 -13.20 -8.06 -3.67
CA CYS A 101 -13.00 -7.72 -5.08
C CYS A 101 -13.48 -8.86 -5.99
N ASN A 102 -13.12 -10.11 -5.65
CA ASN A 102 -13.60 -11.32 -6.32
C ASN A 102 -15.14 -11.43 -6.28
N ALA A 103 -15.76 -11.22 -5.12
CA ALA A 103 -17.21 -11.32 -4.95
C ALA A 103 -17.99 -10.32 -5.83
N HIS A 104 -17.37 -9.18 -6.18
CA HIS A 104 -17.99 -8.12 -6.99
C HIS A 104 -17.41 -8.01 -8.41
N ASN A 105 -16.56 -8.96 -8.81
CA ASN A 105 -15.86 -8.93 -10.10
C ASN A 105 -15.12 -7.59 -10.33
N VAL A 106 -14.50 -7.06 -9.28
CA VAL A 106 -13.72 -5.83 -9.27
C VAL A 106 -12.25 -6.22 -9.31
N LEU A 107 -11.42 -5.54 -10.11
CA LEU A 107 -9.98 -5.82 -10.13
C LEU A 107 -9.32 -5.31 -8.84
N PHE A 108 -8.62 -6.18 -8.13
CA PHE A 108 -7.80 -5.82 -6.98
C PHE A 108 -6.42 -5.32 -7.44
N MET A 109 -6.13 -4.05 -7.19
CA MET A 109 -4.85 -3.43 -7.52
C MET A 109 -4.07 -3.11 -6.25
N ALA A 110 -2.83 -3.60 -6.15
CA ALA A 110 -1.94 -3.30 -5.04
C ALA A 110 -0.82 -2.35 -5.48
N ASP A 111 -0.78 -1.17 -4.87
CA ASP A 111 0.36 -0.25 -4.99
C ASP A 111 1.45 -0.64 -4.00
N GLU A 112 2.51 -1.26 -4.52
CA GLU A 112 3.66 -1.73 -3.75
C GLU A 112 4.92 -0.93 -4.09
N ILE A 113 4.76 0.29 -4.64
CA ILE A 113 5.88 1.19 -4.93
C ILE A 113 6.70 1.44 -3.66
N GLN A 114 6.05 1.65 -2.51
CA GLN A 114 6.74 1.89 -1.23
C GLN A 114 6.89 0.64 -0.35
N THR A 115 5.90 -0.26 -0.37
CA THR A 115 5.82 -1.39 0.55
C THR A 115 6.51 -2.65 0.05
N GLY A 116 6.71 -2.76 -1.27
CA GLY A 116 7.30 -3.92 -1.91
C GLY A 116 8.82 -3.94 -1.82
N ILE A 117 9.39 -4.94 -2.50
CA ILE A 117 10.83 -5.16 -2.68
C ILE A 117 11.55 -5.21 -1.33
N GLY A 118 11.15 -6.16 -0.48
CA GLY A 118 11.81 -6.47 0.78
C GLY A 118 11.51 -5.52 1.95
N ARG A 119 10.98 -4.31 1.69
CA ARG A 119 10.81 -3.24 2.68
C ARG A 119 10.07 -3.68 3.95
N THR A 120 8.98 -4.42 3.77
CA THR A 120 8.08 -4.83 4.86
C THR A 120 8.47 -6.15 5.51
N GLY A 121 9.62 -6.73 5.16
CA GLY A 121 10.06 -8.01 5.70
C GLY A 121 9.67 -9.22 4.84
N SER A 122 9.09 -8.97 3.68
CA SER A 122 8.76 -9.93 2.62
C SER A 122 9.04 -9.28 1.26
N LEU A 123 9.17 -10.08 0.19
CA LEU A 123 9.41 -9.52 -1.14
C LEU A 123 8.30 -8.56 -1.56
N LEU A 124 7.03 -8.90 -1.29
CA LEU A 124 5.86 -8.04 -1.46
C LEU A 124 5.08 -7.99 -0.15
N ALA A 125 4.52 -6.85 0.22
CA ALA A 125 3.70 -6.71 1.43
C ALA A 125 2.38 -7.49 1.34
N VAL A 126 1.85 -7.71 0.12
CA VAL A 126 0.69 -8.60 -0.11
C VAL A 126 0.98 -10.07 0.20
N CYS A 127 2.25 -10.48 0.38
CA CYS A 127 2.59 -11.80 0.93
C CYS A 127 2.16 -11.93 2.42
N GLY A 128 1.69 -10.85 3.06
CA GLY A 128 1.18 -10.87 4.43
C GLY A 128 2.28 -11.14 5.45
N ASN A 129 2.09 -12.13 6.32
CA ASN A 129 3.08 -12.58 7.30
C ASN A 129 4.00 -13.70 6.77
N CYS A 130 4.22 -13.76 5.46
CA CYS A 130 5.03 -14.81 4.84
C CYS A 130 6.45 -14.90 5.44
N SER A 131 6.92 -16.11 5.70
CA SER A 131 8.30 -16.37 6.14
C SER A 131 9.34 -16.37 5.02
N CYS A 132 8.89 -16.26 3.76
CA CYS A 132 9.63 -16.08 2.50
C CYS A 132 11.16 -15.91 2.69
N GLN A 133 11.95 -16.89 2.21
CA GLN A 133 13.41 -16.98 2.43
C GLN A 133 14.28 -16.37 1.32
N SER A 134 13.85 -16.40 0.06
CA SER A 134 14.61 -15.81 -1.06
C SER A 134 13.68 -15.22 -2.13
N SER A 135 12.59 -15.90 -2.43
CA SER A 135 11.49 -15.41 -3.28
C SER A 135 10.17 -15.29 -2.50
N CYS A 136 9.12 -14.70 -3.09
CA CYS A 136 7.79 -14.81 -2.49
C CYS A 136 7.26 -16.25 -2.69
N GLU A 137 7.07 -16.96 -1.58
CA GLU A 137 6.58 -18.34 -1.53
C GLU A 137 5.05 -18.44 -1.70
N GLN A 138 4.35 -17.30 -1.80
CA GLN A 138 2.89 -17.24 -1.99
C GLN A 138 2.11 -18.07 -0.97
N GLN A 139 2.52 -18.01 0.31
CA GLN A 139 1.88 -18.77 1.40
C GLN A 139 0.37 -18.50 1.43
N GLN A 140 -0.42 -19.55 1.21
CA GLN A 140 -1.84 -19.45 0.86
C GLN A 140 -2.67 -18.80 1.98
N GLU A 141 -2.24 -18.97 3.24
CA GLU A 141 -2.91 -18.44 4.42
C GLU A 141 -2.76 -16.93 4.57
N THR A 142 -1.77 -16.30 3.93
CA THR A 142 -1.51 -14.85 4.11
C THR A 142 -1.36 -14.07 2.82
N TYR A 143 -1.13 -14.75 1.68
CA TYR A 143 -0.94 -14.12 0.39
C TYR A 143 -2.28 -13.67 -0.21
N ALA A 144 -2.32 -12.41 -0.64
CA ALA A 144 -3.43 -11.86 -1.43
C ALA A 144 -2.91 -11.48 -2.82
N ARG A 145 -3.16 -12.32 -3.83
CA ARG A 145 -2.71 -12.08 -5.21
C ARG A 145 -3.47 -10.89 -5.83
N PRO A 146 -2.80 -9.76 -6.14
CA PRO A 146 -3.45 -8.67 -6.87
C PRO A 146 -3.65 -9.05 -8.34
N ASP A 147 -4.73 -8.54 -8.94
CA ASP A 147 -4.95 -8.60 -10.39
C ASP A 147 -4.00 -7.64 -11.12
N ILE A 148 -3.63 -6.53 -10.47
CA ILE A 148 -2.61 -5.58 -10.95
C ILE A 148 -1.66 -5.22 -9.79
N LEU A 149 -0.37 -5.48 -9.95
CA LEU A 149 0.69 -5.09 -9.02
C LEU A 149 1.47 -3.91 -9.59
N ILE A 150 1.68 -2.89 -8.77
CA ILE A 150 2.45 -1.70 -9.16
C ILE A 150 3.73 -1.64 -8.34
N LEU A 151 4.88 -1.54 -9.03
CA LEU A 151 6.21 -1.48 -8.44
C LEU A 151 6.97 -0.24 -8.91
N GLY A 152 7.93 0.20 -8.10
CA GLY A 152 8.79 1.34 -8.39
C GLY A 152 9.88 1.47 -7.33
N LYS A 153 10.33 2.70 -7.06
CA LYS A 153 11.33 3.05 -6.02
C LYS A 153 12.52 2.08 -5.99
N ALA A 154 12.50 1.12 -5.07
CA ALA A 154 13.57 0.13 -4.89
C ALA A 154 13.85 -0.73 -6.12
N LEU A 155 12.88 -0.84 -7.05
CA LEU A 155 13.09 -1.51 -8.34
C LEU A 155 14.22 -0.86 -9.15
N GLY A 156 14.38 0.44 -9.01
CA GLY A 156 15.47 1.18 -9.65
C GLY A 156 16.78 1.19 -8.87
N GLY A 157 16.85 0.51 -7.71
CA GLY A 157 18.03 0.48 -6.85
C GLY A 157 18.43 1.85 -6.28
N GLY A 158 17.57 2.88 -6.40
CA GLY A 158 17.93 4.27 -6.10
C GLY A 158 18.87 4.92 -7.13
N VAL A 159 19.22 4.22 -8.22
CA VAL A 159 20.20 4.67 -9.22
C VAL A 159 19.57 5.02 -10.57
N TYR A 160 18.43 4.43 -10.91
CA TYR A 160 17.74 4.67 -12.17
C TYR A 160 16.21 4.67 -11.98
N PRO A 161 15.45 5.57 -12.62
CA PRO A 161 13.99 5.55 -12.50
C PRO A 161 13.41 4.31 -13.22
N VAL A 162 12.93 3.35 -12.44
CA VAL A 162 12.28 2.14 -12.94
C VAL A 162 10.97 1.92 -12.19
N SER A 163 9.89 1.71 -12.93
CA SER A 163 8.59 1.26 -12.42
C SER A 163 8.07 0.13 -13.29
N ALA A 164 7.15 -0.67 -12.73
CA ALA A 164 6.52 -1.77 -13.42
C ALA A 164 5.05 -1.87 -13.02
N VAL A 165 4.21 -2.24 -13.99
CA VAL A 165 2.83 -2.66 -13.78
C VAL A 165 2.73 -4.09 -14.26
N LEU A 166 2.41 -5.01 -13.35
CA LEU A 166 2.30 -6.44 -13.63
C LEU A 166 0.82 -6.83 -13.53
N ALA A 167 0.30 -7.51 -14.55
CA ALA A 167 -1.05 -8.04 -14.53
C ALA A 167 -1.14 -9.27 -15.44
N ASP A 168 -2.17 -10.08 -15.24
CA ASP A 168 -2.42 -11.25 -16.09
C ASP A 168 -2.76 -10.83 -17.53
N ARG A 169 -2.47 -11.73 -18.48
CA ARG A 169 -2.69 -11.51 -19.92
C ARG A 169 -4.07 -10.94 -20.23
N GLU A 170 -5.10 -11.51 -19.63
CA GLU A 170 -6.49 -11.09 -19.87
C GLU A 170 -6.81 -9.67 -19.38
N VAL A 171 -6.03 -9.14 -18.45
CA VAL A 171 -6.11 -7.74 -17.99
C VAL A 171 -5.29 -6.83 -18.90
N MET A 172 -4.12 -7.30 -19.39
CA MET A 172 -3.21 -6.50 -20.22
C MET A 172 -3.62 -6.39 -21.69
N GLU A 173 -4.28 -7.41 -22.26
CA GLU A 173 -4.67 -7.45 -23.69
C GLU A 173 -5.73 -6.40 -24.09
N VAL A 174 -6.25 -5.64 -23.13
CA VAL A 174 -7.12 -4.48 -23.41
C VAL A 174 -6.34 -3.29 -23.96
N ILE A 175 -5.02 -3.23 -23.75
CA ILE A 175 -4.14 -2.17 -24.26
C ILE A 175 -3.65 -2.57 -25.66
N ARG A 176 -4.15 -1.92 -26.70
CA ARG A 176 -3.81 -2.21 -28.10
C ARG A 176 -2.57 -1.43 -28.56
N PRO A 177 -1.91 -1.88 -29.64
CA PRO A 177 -0.81 -1.12 -30.24
C PRO A 177 -1.21 0.33 -30.54
N GLY A 178 -0.45 1.28 -30.00
CA GLY A 178 -0.68 2.72 -30.17
C GLY A 178 -1.50 3.39 -29.05
N GLU A 179 -2.11 2.63 -28.13
CA GLU A 179 -2.94 3.20 -27.06
C GLU A 179 -2.14 3.59 -25.80
N HIS A 180 -1.00 2.93 -25.57
CA HIS A 180 -0.10 3.22 -24.46
C HIS A 180 1.36 3.07 -24.93
N GLY A 181 2.24 3.95 -24.45
CA GLY A 181 3.64 3.92 -24.81
C GLY A 181 4.47 4.85 -23.93
N SER A 182 5.76 4.58 -23.87
CA SER A 182 6.74 5.42 -23.16
C SER A 182 8.08 5.34 -23.89
N THR A 183 8.66 6.49 -24.21
CA THR A 183 9.95 6.57 -24.92
C THR A 183 11.08 5.86 -24.17
N PHE A 184 11.08 5.94 -22.84
CA PHE A 184 12.10 5.30 -21.99
C PHE A 184 11.60 4.02 -21.31
N GLY A 185 10.32 3.69 -21.47
CA GLY A 185 9.73 2.50 -20.86
C GLY A 185 10.32 1.23 -21.45
N GLY A 186 10.77 0.31 -20.59
CA GLY A 186 11.33 -0.97 -21.02
C GLY A 186 12.68 -0.88 -21.73
N ASN A 187 13.42 0.22 -21.58
CA ASN A 187 14.74 0.33 -22.17
C ASN A 187 15.73 -0.67 -21.52
N PRO A 188 16.75 -1.18 -22.27
CA PRO A 188 17.64 -2.23 -21.76
C PRO A 188 18.43 -1.86 -20.50
N VAL A 189 18.77 -0.58 -20.32
CA VAL A 189 19.50 -0.12 -19.12
C VAL A 189 18.60 -0.20 -17.89
N ALA A 190 17.35 0.26 -18.00
CA ALA A 190 16.37 0.13 -16.93
C ALA A 190 16.13 -1.35 -16.54
N SER A 191 16.04 -2.24 -17.53
CA SER A 191 15.91 -3.68 -17.29
C SER A 191 17.13 -4.26 -16.55
N ALA A 192 18.35 -3.92 -16.98
CA ALA A 192 19.57 -4.38 -16.32
C ALA A 192 19.67 -3.88 -14.86
N VAL A 193 19.35 -2.61 -14.62
CA VAL A 193 19.30 -2.04 -13.26
C VAL A 193 18.24 -2.73 -12.40
N GLY A 194 17.05 -2.96 -12.95
CA GLY A 194 15.97 -3.65 -12.25
C GLY A 194 16.35 -5.06 -11.83
N MET A 195 16.96 -5.83 -12.74
CA MET A 195 17.46 -7.17 -12.46
C MET A 195 18.54 -7.16 -11.39
N ALA A 196 19.53 -6.26 -11.49
CA ALA A 196 20.59 -6.15 -10.48
C ALA A 196 20.04 -5.76 -9.11
N SER A 197 19.06 -4.85 -9.06
CA SER A 197 18.42 -4.42 -7.81
C SER A 197 17.68 -5.57 -7.13
N LEU A 198 16.94 -6.38 -7.89
CA LEU A 198 16.25 -7.56 -7.36
C LEU A 198 17.24 -8.65 -6.92
N GLN A 199 18.35 -8.84 -7.64
CA GLN A 199 19.38 -9.80 -7.27
C GLN A 199 20.01 -9.46 -5.91
N VAL A 200 20.29 -8.18 -5.64
CA VAL A 200 20.80 -7.72 -4.34
C VAL A 200 19.83 -8.03 -3.21
N ILE A 201 18.53 -7.83 -3.43
CA ILE A 201 17.49 -8.14 -2.42
C ILE A 201 17.51 -9.62 -2.04
N GLU A 202 17.75 -10.51 -3.02
CA GLU A 202 17.85 -11.96 -2.82
C GLU A 202 19.19 -12.35 -2.18
N ASP A 203 20.33 -11.97 -2.78
CA ASP A 203 21.67 -12.39 -2.37
C ASP A 203 22.00 -11.95 -0.94
N GLU A 204 21.65 -10.72 -0.59
CA GLU A 204 21.90 -10.14 0.73
C GLU A 204 20.78 -10.42 1.74
N ARG A 205 19.75 -11.18 1.35
CA ARG A 205 18.62 -11.56 2.22
C ARG A 205 17.97 -10.34 2.88
N LEU A 206 17.75 -9.28 2.11
CA LEU A 206 17.34 -7.97 2.66
C LEU A 206 15.91 -8.00 3.21
N ALA A 207 15.03 -8.85 2.67
CA ALA A 207 13.68 -9.03 3.22
C ALA A 207 13.72 -9.64 4.63
N GLN A 208 14.55 -10.66 4.84
CA GLN A 208 14.70 -11.35 6.13
C GLN A 208 15.35 -10.41 7.14
N ASN A 209 16.38 -9.68 6.70
CA ASN A 209 17.01 -8.66 7.52
C ASN A 209 16.02 -7.55 7.93
N ALA A 210 15.20 -7.06 6.98
CA ALA A 210 14.18 -6.08 7.28
C ALA A 210 13.14 -6.58 8.29
N ARG A 211 12.75 -7.86 8.20
CA ARG A 211 11.86 -8.51 9.17
C ARG A 211 12.47 -8.52 10.57
N ALA A 212 13.71 -9.03 10.69
CA ALA A 212 14.41 -9.17 11.97
C ALA A 212 14.70 -7.81 12.62
N LEU A 213 15.34 -6.90 11.89
CA LEU A 213 15.67 -5.56 12.39
C LEU A 213 14.42 -4.72 12.67
N GLY A 214 13.35 -4.92 11.88
CA GLY A 214 12.07 -4.29 12.13
C GLY A 214 11.43 -4.69 13.46
N GLN A 215 11.52 -5.97 13.82
CA GLN A 215 11.04 -6.47 15.11
C GLN A 215 11.86 -5.88 16.26
N ILE A 216 13.19 -5.90 16.15
CA ILE A 216 14.10 -5.30 17.14
C ILE A 216 13.81 -3.81 17.33
N PHE A 217 13.71 -3.05 16.24
CA PHE A 217 13.41 -1.62 16.26
C PHE A 217 12.11 -1.29 17.00
N ARG A 218 11.02 -2.01 16.67
CA ARG A 218 9.72 -1.79 17.31
C ARG A 218 9.70 -2.27 18.76
N ALA A 219 10.40 -3.34 19.11
CA ALA A 219 10.49 -3.84 20.48
C ALA A 219 11.15 -2.79 21.40
N HIS A 220 12.33 -2.30 21.03
CA HIS A 220 13.05 -1.30 21.84
C HIS A 220 12.31 0.04 21.96
N LEU A 221 11.64 0.50 20.90
CA LEU A 221 10.81 1.70 21.01
C LEU A 221 9.61 1.50 21.94
N ASN A 222 9.02 0.30 21.95
CA ASN A 222 7.93 0.00 22.89
C ASN A 222 8.40 -0.11 24.34
N GLU A 223 9.62 -0.59 24.59
CA GLU A 223 10.25 -0.55 25.92
C GLU A 223 10.45 0.91 26.37
N TYR A 224 11.09 1.72 25.51
CA TYR A 224 11.35 3.14 25.77
C TYR A 224 10.07 3.97 25.95
N LYS A 225 8.95 3.56 25.35
CA LYS A 225 7.65 4.23 25.50
C LYS A 225 7.25 4.41 26.97
N SER A 226 7.59 3.47 27.85
CA SER A 226 7.28 3.57 29.28
C SER A 226 8.03 4.71 29.99
N GLU A 227 9.18 5.12 29.47
CA GLU A 227 10.03 6.19 29.99
C GLU A 227 9.80 7.53 29.28
N SER A 228 9.23 7.47 28.08
CA SER A 228 9.03 8.62 27.23
C SER A 228 7.69 9.28 27.47
N LYS A 229 7.74 10.58 27.73
CA LYS A 229 6.56 11.44 27.71
C LYS A 229 6.07 11.63 26.27
N VAL A 230 6.97 11.79 25.30
CA VAL A 230 6.63 12.21 23.93
C VAL A 230 6.13 11.06 23.05
N LEU A 231 6.65 9.85 23.28
CA LEU A 231 6.32 8.68 22.46
C LEU A 231 4.92 8.14 22.78
N VAL A 232 4.02 8.25 21.81
CA VAL A 232 2.68 7.66 21.89
C VAL A 232 2.70 6.19 21.46
N GLY A 233 3.54 5.82 20.51
CA GLY A 233 3.67 4.45 20.06
C GLY A 233 4.51 4.30 18.81
N VAL A 234 4.68 3.06 18.38
CA VAL A 234 5.35 2.70 17.13
C VAL A 234 4.46 1.76 16.35
N ARG A 235 4.38 1.97 15.03
CA ARG A 235 3.66 1.09 14.10
C ARG A 235 4.48 0.86 12.84
N GLY A 236 4.23 -0.24 12.15
CA GLY A 236 4.96 -0.60 10.94
C GLY A 236 5.12 -2.09 10.75
N ARG A 237 5.73 -2.47 9.62
CA ARG A 237 6.13 -3.84 9.29
C ARG A 237 7.50 -3.81 8.62
N GLY A 238 8.33 -4.81 8.91
CA GLY A 238 9.73 -4.82 8.49
C GLY A 238 10.44 -3.52 8.89
N LEU A 239 11.17 -2.92 7.93
CA LEU A 239 11.84 -1.63 8.09
C LEU A 239 11.05 -0.46 7.46
N LEU A 240 9.72 -0.57 7.42
CA LEU A 240 8.81 0.55 7.23
C LEU A 240 8.11 0.81 8.56
N ASN A 241 8.58 1.80 9.32
CA ASN A 241 8.10 2.11 10.66
C ASN A 241 7.79 3.60 10.80
N ALA A 242 6.79 3.92 11.60
CA ALA A 242 6.49 5.27 12.06
C ALA A 242 6.53 5.32 13.59
N ILE A 243 7.13 6.39 14.09
CA ILE A 243 7.09 6.78 15.50
C ILE A 243 5.94 7.77 15.64
N VAL A 244 4.98 7.45 16.50
CA VAL A 244 3.84 8.30 16.82
C VAL A 244 4.20 9.13 18.03
N ILE A 245 4.17 10.44 17.89
CA ILE A 245 4.49 11.38 18.97
C ILE A 245 3.24 12.13 19.41
N ASN A 246 3.24 12.59 20.65
CA ASN A 246 2.27 13.56 21.13
C ASN A 246 2.76 14.97 20.75
N ASP A 247 2.06 15.60 19.79
CA ASP A 247 2.37 16.94 19.27
C ASP A 247 1.47 18.04 19.87
N SER A 248 0.66 17.72 20.89
CA SER A 248 -0.20 18.70 21.55
C SER A 248 0.60 19.91 22.09
N GLN A 249 0.12 21.11 21.75
CA GLN A 249 0.64 22.38 22.26
C GLN A 249 0.53 22.40 23.79
N GLY A 250 1.66 22.25 24.47
CA GLY A 250 1.77 22.08 25.93
C GLY A 250 2.70 20.94 26.34
N PHE A 251 2.93 19.98 25.45
CA PHE A 251 3.76 18.80 25.71
C PHE A 251 5.23 18.99 25.31
N LEU A 252 5.48 19.73 24.23
CA LEU A 252 6.82 20.14 23.77
C LEU A 252 7.29 21.46 24.41
N GLY A 253 6.79 21.77 25.62
CA GLY A 253 7.01 23.02 26.33
C GLY A 253 8.48 23.46 26.31
N LEU A 254 8.81 24.33 25.35
CA LEU A 254 9.93 25.24 25.44
C LEU A 254 9.69 26.10 26.67
N GLY A 255 10.51 25.89 27.70
CA GLY A 255 10.81 26.90 28.70
C GLY A 255 11.57 28.08 28.09
N TYR A 256 11.04 28.70 27.04
CA TYR A 256 11.57 29.93 26.47
C TYR A 256 10.42 30.87 26.07
N LEU A 257 10.49 32.08 26.65
CA LEU A 257 9.77 33.31 26.31
C LEU A 257 8.34 33.44 26.86
N HIS A 258 8.24 33.79 28.15
CA HIS A 258 7.42 34.92 28.64
C HIS A 258 7.93 35.33 30.03
N GLY A 259 9.11 35.98 30.04
CA GLY A 259 9.76 36.45 31.24
C GLY A 259 10.91 37.39 30.91
N LEU A 260 10.59 38.49 30.23
CA LEU A 260 11.16 39.85 30.29
C LEU A 260 10.40 40.74 29.30
#